data_AF-A0A2V7X7M8-F1
#
_entry.id   AF-A0A2V7X7M8-F1
#
_cell.length_a   1.000
_cell.length_b   1.000
_cell.length_c   1.000
_cell.angle_alpha   90.00
_cell.angle_beta   90.00
_cell.angle_gamma   90.00
#
_symmetry.space_group_name_H-M   'P 1'
#
loop_
_entity.id
_entity.type
_entity.pdbx_description
1 polymer ?
#
loop_
_entity_poly.entity_id
_entity_poly.type
_entity_poly.pdbx_seq_one_letter_code
_entity_poly.pdbx_strand_id
1 'polypeptide(L)'
;MTTQCFYCYQCHKKYPTHQTLFDSLYEFSRTSPENCPACGCARELRLSVDFQLGGGDGEFKAVSAFLPDKLESWLGEEEQEVTLYPFLVVLQSIEGKQFCWMPYWHVTGKEARYGQHAVCLESRQFDSLMAQFGERMLEPV
;
A
#
# COMPACT_ATOMS: atom_id res chain seq x y z
N MET A 1 -9.37 12.62 1.98
CA MET A 1 -9.35 11.94 0.67
C MET A 1 -7.92 11.53 0.37
N THR A 2 -7.69 10.28 -0.02
CA THR A 2 -6.35 9.84 -0.41
C THR A 2 -5.97 10.43 -1.77
N THR A 3 -4.78 10.99 -1.89
CA THR A 3 -4.23 11.44 -3.19
C THR A 3 -2.92 10.75 -3.49
N GLN A 4 -2.64 10.50 -4.77
CA GLN A 4 -1.42 9.82 -5.22
C GLN A 4 -0.81 10.51 -6.44
N CYS A 5 0.51 10.60 -6.47
CA CYS A 5 1.25 11.10 -7.62
C CYS A 5 2.65 10.48 -7.72
N PHE A 6 3.21 10.48 -8.91
CA PHE A 6 4.62 10.21 -9.13
C PHE A 6 5.42 11.50 -8.96
N TYR A 7 6.47 11.46 -8.14
CA TYR A 7 7.35 12.58 -7.87
C TYR A 7 8.78 12.25 -8.29
N CYS A 8 9.40 13.13 -9.08
CA CYS A 8 10.81 13.00 -9.41
C CYS A 8 11.67 13.91 -8.53
N TYR A 9 12.64 13.35 -7.81
CA TYR A 9 13.50 14.13 -6.92
C TYR A 9 14.55 14.98 -7.65
N GLN A 10 14.83 14.67 -8.93
CA GLN A 10 15.82 15.41 -9.73
C GLN A 10 15.25 16.66 -10.38
N CYS A 11 14.04 16.58 -10.93
CA CYS A 11 13.38 17.72 -11.58
C CYS A 11 12.24 18.33 -10.75
N HIS A 12 11.95 17.76 -9.57
CA HIS A 12 10.90 18.16 -8.64
C HIS A 12 9.47 18.20 -9.23
N LYS A 13 9.25 17.56 -10.39
CA LYS A 13 7.93 17.51 -11.04
C LYS A 13 7.06 16.43 -10.42
N LYS A 14 5.78 16.76 -10.22
CA LYS A 14 4.70 15.85 -9.84
C LYS A 14 3.92 15.46 -11.09
N TYR A 15 3.62 14.18 -11.23
CA TYR A 15 2.81 13.60 -12.30
C TYR A 15 1.65 12.84 -11.67
N PRO A 16 0.39 13.12 -12.05
CA PRO A 16 -0.73 12.32 -11.59
C PRO A 16 -0.59 10.87 -12.06
N THR A 17 -1.05 9.89 -11.26
CA THR A 17 -1.04 8.49 -11.68
C THR A 17 -2.13 8.17 -12.70
N HIS A 18 -3.19 9.01 -12.76
CA HIS A 18 -4.40 8.79 -13.58
C HIS A 18 -5.13 7.45 -13.32
N GLN A 19 -4.81 6.80 -12.21
CA GLN A 19 -5.28 5.48 -11.82
C GLN A 19 -5.97 5.54 -10.46
N THR A 20 -6.77 4.52 -10.15
CA THR A 20 -7.24 4.34 -8.79
C THR A 20 -6.07 4.03 -7.86
N LEU A 21 -6.25 4.26 -6.55
CA LEU A 21 -5.22 3.91 -5.57
C LEU A 21 -4.91 2.41 -5.56
N PHE A 22 -5.93 1.57 -5.80
CA PHE A 22 -5.76 0.13 -5.95
C PHE A 22 -4.81 -0.20 -7.10
N ASP A 23 -5.10 0.32 -8.31
CA ASP A 23 -4.31 0.03 -9.50
C ASP A 23 -2.87 0.52 -9.33
N SER A 24 -2.67 1.73 -8.79
CA SER A 24 -1.34 2.27 -8.53
C SER A 24 -0.53 1.43 -7.54
N LEU A 25 -1.15 0.90 -6.47
CA LEU A 25 -0.46 0.01 -5.52
C LEU A 25 -0.22 -1.39 -6.11
N TYR A 26 -1.16 -1.90 -6.90
CA TYR A 26 -1.05 -3.19 -7.57
C TYR A 26 0.07 -3.20 -8.62
N GLU A 27 0.20 -2.14 -9.41
CA GLU A 27 1.31 -1.99 -10.34
C GLU A 27 2.63 -1.78 -9.60
N PHE A 28 2.61 -0.96 -8.53
CA PHE A 28 3.80 -0.71 -7.72
C PHE A 28 4.31 -1.96 -7.00
N SER A 29 3.44 -2.90 -6.63
CA SER A 29 3.86 -4.19 -6.03
C SER A 29 4.50 -5.16 -7.04
N ARG A 30 4.30 -4.93 -8.35
CA ARG A 30 4.75 -5.82 -9.42
C ARG A 30 5.90 -5.27 -10.26
N THR A 31 6.10 -3.97 -10.26
CA THR A 31 7.02 -3.29 -11.18
C THR A 31 8.14 -2.56 -10.44
N SER A 32 9.26 -2.35 -11.13
CA SER A 32 10.35 -1.50 -10.64
C SER A 32 9.99 -0.01 -10.81
N PRO A 33 10.63 0.89 -10.04
CA PRO A 33 10.35 2.32 -10.10
C PRO A 33 10.39 2.86 -11.53
N GLU A 34 9.35 3.59 -11.92
CA GLU A 34 9.27 4.18 -13.25
C GLU A 34 10.24 5.35 -13.43
N ASN A 35 10.71 5.56 -14.66
CA ASN A 35 11.58 6.69 -14.97
C ASN A 35 10.77 7.98 -15.22
N CYS A 36 11.37 9.11 -14.87
CA CYS A 36 10.83 10.44 -15.11
C CYS A 36 10.93 10.77 -16.61
N PRO A 37 9.84 11.17 -17.28
CA PRO A 37 9.87 11.48 -18.70
C PRO A 37 10.70 12.74 -19.03
N ALA A 38 10.94 13.61 -18.05
CA ALA A 38 11.70 14.85 -18.26
C ALA A 38 13.22 14.69 -18.10
N CYS A 39 13.69 13.76 -17.25
CA CYS A 39 15.12 13.65 -16.91
C CYS A 39 15.65 12.21 -16.90
N GLY A 40 14.81 11.20 -17.18
CA GLY A 40 15.19 9.79 -17.20
C GLY A 40 15.48 9.16 -15.84
N CYS A 41 15.59 9.96 -14.76
CA CYS A 41 15.85 9.46 -13.42
C CYS A 41 14.61 8.81 -12.79
N ALA A 42 14.81 7.92 -11.81
CA ALA A 42 13.72 7.28 -11.10
C ALA A 42 12.75 8.29 -10.45
N ARG A 43 11.45 7.94 -10.46
CA ARG A 43 10.40 8.65 -9.74
C ARG A 43 9.87 7.78 -8.60
N GLU A 44 9.33 8.43 -7.60
CA GLU A 44 8.79 7.80 -6.40
C GLU A 44 7.27 7.96 -6.39
N LEU A 45 6.55 6.96 -5.89
CA LEU A 45 5.12 7.08 -5.63
C LEU A 45 4.90 7.82 -4.30
N ARG A 46 4.21 8.96 -4.34
CA ARG A 46 3.82 9.76 -3.19
C ARG A 46 2.34 9.59 -2.92
N LEU A 47 2.00 9.39 -1.65
CA LEU A 47 0.65 9.13 -1.15
C LEU A 47 0.33 10.13 -0.04
N SER A 48 -0.81 10.80 -0.12
CA SER A 48 -1.37 11.56 1.00
C SER A 48 -2.53 10.75 1.55
N VAL A 49 -2.36 10.14 2.72
CA VAL A 49 -3.39 9.29 3.35
C VAL A 49 -3.83 9.95 4.65
N ASP A 50 -5.15 9.99 4.86
CA ASP A 50 -5.76 10.51 6.08
C ASP A 50 -5.97 9.35 7.05
N PHE A 51 -5.01 9.16 7.96
CA PHE A 51 -5.11 8.14 9.00
C PHE A 51 -5.86 8.70 10.20
N GLN A 52 -7.13 8.30 10.35
CA GLN A 52 -8.05 8.80 11.38
C GLN A 52 -7.53 8.71 12.84
N LEU A 53 -6.47 7.93 13.11
CA LEU A 53 -5.89 7.75 14.45
C LEU A 53 -4.35 7.75 14.41
N GLY A 54 -3.74 8.87 14.79
CA GLY A 54 -2.33 8.95 15.24
C GLY A 54 -1.23 8.73 14.19
N GLY A 55 -1.56 8.45 12.93
CA GLY A 55 -0.59 8.29 11.84
C GLY A 55 -0.01 9.62 11.30
N GLY A 56 -0.58 10.75 11.75
CA GLY A 56 -0.27 12.09 11.25
C GLY A 56 -0.93 12.38 9.89
N ASP A 57 -1.32 13.63 9.68
CA ASP A 57 -1.59 14.13 8.33
C ASP A 57 -0.25 14.19 7.59
N GLY A 58 -0.08 13.40 6.52
CA GLY A 58 1.23 13.27 5.90
C GLY A 58 1.23 12.97 4.41
N GLU A 59 2.13 13.62 3.69
CA GLU A 59 2.62 13.18 2.39
C GLU A 59 3.71 12.12 2.63
N PHE A 60 3.42 10.88 2.25
CA PHE A 60 4.30 9.73 2.41
C PHE A 60 4.90 9.33 1.06
N LYS A 61 6.10 8.76 1.09
CA LYS A 61 6.65 7.97 -0.01
C LYS A 61 6.23 6.51 0.18
N ALA A 62 5.68 5.87 -0.84
CA ALA A 62 5.58 4.42 -0.87
C ALA A 62 6.96 3.84 -1.19
N VAL A 63 7.49 3.04 -0.26
CA VAL A 63 8.81 2.39 -0.38
C VAL A 63 8.65 1.03 -1.05
N SER A 64 7.65 0.27 -0.62
CA SER A 64 7.30 -1.02 -1.21
C SER A 64 5.82 -1.31 -0.98
N ALA A 65 5.25 -2.18 -1.81
CA ALA A 65 3.93 -2.75 -1.64
C ALA A 65 4.00 -4.25 -1.88
N PHE A 66 3.32 -5.03 -1.04
CA PHE A 66 3.31 -6.48 -1.09
C PHE A 66 1.88 -7.00 -1.14
N LEU A 67 1.72 -8.15 -1.80
CA LEU A 67 0.51 -8.96 -1.80
C LEU A 67 0.90 -10.40 -1.40
N PRO A 68 -0.03 -11.20 -0.85
CA PRO A 68 0.20 -12.63 -0.67
C PRO A 68 0.45 -13.33 -2.01
N ASP A 69 1.26 -14.39 -1.99
CA ASP A 69 1.53 -15.22 -3.18
C ASP A 69 0.25 -15.85 -3.75
N LYS A 70 -0.73 -16.14 -2.88
CA LYS A 70 -2.04 -16.68 -3.24
C LYS A 70 -3.13 -15.80 -2.66
N LEU A 71 -3.99 -15.30 -3.54
CA LEU A 71 -5.19 -14.54 -3.15
C LEU A 71 -6.35 -15.48 -2.85
N GLU A 72 -7.21 -15.04 -1.94
CA GLU A 72 -8.45 -15.72 -1.59
C GLU A 72 -9.60 -15.19 -2.44
N SER A 73 -10.50 -16.08 -2.84
CA SER A 73 -11.71 -15.72 -3.59
C SER A 73 -12.89 -16.57 -3.17
N TRP A 74 -14.09 -15.99 -3.20
CA TRP A 74 -15.35 -16.64 -2.84
C TRP A 74 -16.49 -16.11 -3.69
N LEU A 75 -17.61 -16.84 -3.71
CA LEU A 75 -18.84 -16.40 -4.38
C LEU A 75 -19.57 -15.39 -3.49
N GLY A 76 -19.76 -14.16 -3.97
CA GLY A 76 -20.49 -13.11 -3.28
C GLY A 76 -22.01 -13.26 -3.37
N GLU A 77 -22.74 -12.37 -2.70
CA GLU A 77 -24.20 -12.39 -2.61
C GLU A 77 -24.90 -12.27 -3.97
N GLU A 78 -24.28 -11.58 -4.94
CA GLU A 78 -24.79 -11.41 -6.30
C GLU A 78 -24.34 -12.52 -7.28
N GLU A 79 -23.90 -13.68 -6.76
CA GLU A 79 -23.32 -14.78 -7.55
C GLU A 79 -22.09 -14.36 -8.38
N GLN A 80 -21.42 -13.28 -7.98
CA GLN A 80 -20.17 -12.83 -8.58
C GLN A 80 -18.99 -13.25 -7.73
N GLU A 81 -17.91 -13.71 -8.37
CA GLU A 81 -16.65 -14.00 -7.68
C GLU A 81 -16.07 -12.70 -7.10
N VAL A 82 -15.74 -12.75 -5.82
CA VAL A 82 -15.07 -11.68 -5.07
C VAL A 82 -13.68 -12.16 -4.72
N THR A 83 -12.66 -11.37 -5.08
CA THR A 83 -11.26 -11.62 -4.70
C THR A 83 -10.79 -10.59 -3.67
N LEU A 84 -10.19 -11.05 -2.57
CA LEU A 84 -9.56 -10.18 -1.57
C LEU A 84 -8.13 -9.85 -1.97
N TYR A 85 -7.81 -8.55 -1.96
CA TYR A 85 -6.46 -8.03 -2.15
C TYR A 85 -5.98 -7.33 -0.88
N PRO A 86 -5.33 -8.05 0.06
CA PRO A 86 -4.78 -7.46 1.27
C PRO A 86 -3.35 -6.98 0.98
N PHE A 87 -3.16 -5.66 0.96
CA PHE A 87 -1.82 -5.09 0.77
C PHE A 87 -1.09 -4.96 2.09
N LEU A 88 0.24 -5.08 2.03
CA LEU A 88 1.15 -4.49 3.00
C LEU A 88 1.98 -3.43 2.27
N VAL A 89 1.75 -2.16 2.59
CA VAL A 89 2.46 -1.01 2.01
C VAL A 89 3.40 -0.44 3.04
N VAL A 90 4.69 -0.36 2.69
CA VAL A 90 5.68 0.35 3.51
C VAL A 90 5.71 1.80 3.08
N LEU A 91 5.32 2.69 3.98
CA LEU A 91 5.34 4.13 3.81
C LEU A 91 6.53 4.74 4.53
N GLN A 92 7.04 5.85 4.01
CA GLN A 92 8.06 6.66 4.66
C GLN A 92 7.61 8.12 4.73
N SER A 93 7.63 8.72 5.93
CA SER A 93 7.35 10.14 6.12
C SER A 93 8.51 11.02 5.65
N ILE A 94 8.28 12.32 5.55
CA ILE A 94 9.34 13.31 5.24
C ILE A 94 10.49 13.30 6.26
N GLU A 95 10.22 12.88 7.49
CA GLU A 95 11.21 12.75 8.58
C GLU A 95 11.99 11.43 8.51
N GLY A 96 11.70 10.59 7.50
CA GLY A 96 12.35 9.29 7.31
C GLY A 96 11.76 8.15 8.13
N LYS A 97 10.73 8.41 8.96
CA LYS A 97 10.05 7.39 9.76
C LYS A 97 9.24 6.45 8.87
N GLN A 98 9.33 5.15 9.10
CA GLN A 98 8.63 4.12 8.32
C GLN A 98 7.37 3.59 9.01
N PHE A 99 6.36 3.32 8.20
CA PHE A 99 5.06 2.81 8.62
C PHE A 99 4.63 1.64 7.75
N CYS A 100 4.00 0.65 8.37
CA CYS A 100 3.34 -0.46 7.71
C CYS A 100 1.85 -0.15 7.64
N TRP A 101 1.37 0.17 6.44
CA TRP A 101 -0.03 0.42 6.16
C TRP A 101 -0.64 -0.78 5.44
N MET A 102 -1.76 -1.29 5.96
CA MET A 102 -2.40 -2.51 5.47
C MET A 102 -3.81 -2.24 4.92
N PRO A 103 -3.92 -1.57 3.76
CA PRO A 103 -5.20 -1.41 3.09
C PRO A 103 -5.61 -2.70 2.38
N TYR A 104 -6.91 -2.89 2.19
CA TYR A 104 -7.43 -4.02 1.45
C TYR A 104 -8.60 -3.63 0.57
N TRP A 105 -8.81 -4.42 -0.48
CA TRP A 105 -9.93 -4.26 -1.40
C TRP A 105 -10.62 -5.59 -1.63
N HIS A 106 -11.94 -5.52 -1.81
CA HIS A 106 -12.70 -6.57 -2.44
C HIS A 106 -12.87 -6.21 -3.91
N VAL A 107 -12.42 -7.09 -4.81
CA VAL A 107 -12.53 -6.90 -6.25
C VAL A 107 -13.60 -7.84 -6.79
N THR A 108 -14.60 -7.27 -7.46
CA THR A 108 -15.67 -8.00 -8.13
C THR A 108 -15.71 -7.55 -9.59
N GLY A 109 -15.38 -8.45 -10.52
CA GLY A 109 -15.26 -8.10 -11.94
C GLY A 109 -14.20 -7.00 -12.17
N LYS A 110 -14.66 -5.76 -12.42
CA LYS A 110 -13.79 -4.58 -12.61
C LYS A 110 -13.87 -3.56 -11.46
N GLU A 111 -14.71 -3.80 -10.46
CA GLU A 111 -14.91 -2.88 -9.35
C GLU A 111 -14.02 -3.28 -8.18
N ALA A 112 -13.14 -2.37 -7.75
CA ALA A 112 -12.37 -2.51 -6.52
C ALA A 112 -12.98 -1.66 -5.41
N ARG A 113 -13.55 -2.30 -4.38
CA ARG A 113 -14.18 -1.63 -3.23
C ARG A 113 -13.22 -1.60 -2.05
N TYR A 114 -12.88 -0.40 -1.57
CA TYR A 114 -11.97 -0.19 -0.45
C TYR A 114 -12.58 -0.73 0.85
N GLY A 115 -11.81 -1.55 1.56
CA GLY A 115 -12.16 -2.08 2.87
C GLY A 115 -12.20 -1.00 3.96
N GLN A 116 -13.09 -1.12 4.92
CA GLN A 116 -13.10 -0.18 6.06
C GLN A 116 -11.94 -0.50 7.02
N HIS A 117 -11.36 0.54 7.62
CA HIS A 117 -10.37 0.47 8.71
C HIS A 117 -9.00 -0.17 8.37
N ALA A 118 -8.29 0.40 7.39
CA ALA A 118 -6.91 0.00 7.13
C ALA A 118 -5.99 0.35 8.32
N VAL A 119 -5.31 -0.67 8.85
CA VAL A 119 -4.35 -0.52 9.95
C VAL A 119 -3.10 0.20 9.44
N CYS A 120 -2.59 1.15 10.21
CA CYS A 120 -1.30 1.80 9.97
C CYS A 120 -0.49 1.79 11.26
N LEU A 121 0.67 1.13 11.25
CA LEU A 121 1.56 1.00 12.40
C LEU A 121 2.93 1.56 12.06
N GLU A 122 3.67 2.06 13.04
CA GLU A 122 5.11 2.27 12.85
C GLU A 122 5.79 0.91 12.57
N SER A 123 6.80 0.88 11.69
CA SER A 123 7.52 -0.35 11.32
C SER A 123 7.98 -1.15 12.55
N ARG A 124 8.52 -0.48 13.58
CA ARG A 124 8.97 -1.13 14.82
C ARG A 124 7.86 -1.85 15.57
N GLN A 125 6.64 -1.32 15.53
CA GLN A 125 5.48 -1.95 16.17
C GLN A 125 5.06 -3.19 15.37
N PHE A 126 5.04 -3.09 14.04
CA PHE A 126 4.76 -4.22 13.15
C PHE A 126 5.79 -5.35 13.34
N ASP A 127 7.08 -5.02 13.34
CA ASP A 127 8.17 -5.99 13.55
C ASP A 127 8.05 -6.70 14.90
N SER A 128 7.71 -5.96 15.96
CA SER A 128 7.49 -6.51 17.30
C SER A 128 6.31 -7.50 17.33
N LEU A 129 5.21 -7.21 16.61
CA LEU A 129 4.07 -8.12 16.51
C LEU A 129 4.41 -9.37 15.71
N MET A 130 5.12 -9.23 14.59
CA MET A 130 5.55 -10.36 13.76
C MET A 130 6.54 -11.28 14.48
N ALA A 131 7.45 -10.72 15.29
CA ALA A 131 8.35 -11.49 16.13
C ALA A 131 7.58 -12.33 17.16
N GLN A 132 6.64 -11.72 17.89
CA GLN A 132 5.79 -12.42 18.85
C GLN A 132 4.94 -13.51 18.20
N PHE A 133 4.41 -13.26 17.01
CA PHE A 133 3.67 -14.27 16.24
C PHE A 133 4.56 -15.45 15.87
N GLY A 134 5.76 -15.18 15.36
CA GLY A 134 6.74 -16.22 15.00
C GLY A 134 7.13 -17.09 16.19
N GLU A 135 7.38 -16.48 17.36
CA GLU A 135 7.71 -17.22 18.60
C GLU A 135 6.58 -18.17 19.03
N ARG A 136 5.33 -17.69 19.04
CA ARG A 136 4.18 -18.49 19.50
C ARG A 136 3.76 -19.59 18.52
N MET A 137 4.00 -19.42 17.23
CA MET A 137 3.71 -20.45 16.22
C MET A 137 4.77 -21.55 16.19
N LEU A 138 5.94 -21.31 16.79
CA LEU A 138 7.02 -22.29 16.94
C LEU A 138 6.92 -23.07 18.26
N GLU A 139 6.07 -22.65 19.20
CA GLU A 139 5.73 -23.45 20.38
C GLU A 139 4.83 -24.62 19.92
N PRO A 140 5.27 -25.88 20.08
CA PRO A 140 4.44 -27.03 19.72
C PRO A 140 3.19 -27.07 20.62
N VAL A 141 2.03 -27.27 19.99
CA VAL A 141 0.79 -27.70 20.67
C VAL A 141 1.02 -29.08 21.31
#